data_AF-A0A4P6FAZ7-F1
#
_entry.id   AF-A0A4P6FAZ7-F1
#
_cell.length_a   1.000
_cell.length_b   1.000
_cell.length_c   1.000
_cell.angle_alpha   90.00
_cell.angle_beta   90.00
_cell.angle_gamma   90.00
#
_symmetry.space_group_name_H-M   'P 1'
#
loop_
_entity.id
_entity.type
_entity.pdbx_description
1 polymer ?
#
loop_
_entity_poly.entity_id
_entity_poly.type
_entity_poly.pdbx_seq_one_letter_code
_entity_poly.pdbx_strand_id
1 'polypeptide(L)'
;MPNMVATPQYTDSSVAVFAEGNYTAVGESAESEGLLVVVGNATFDKQYGGTFNVGTVGRGSGIAPGANSQMLAVGGNLVVASDTRLDVGFGTAAKVTVGGTSTGTVDVNGGTLSTKLGKAAALAPNAGFGSVLDDTSAELASQSANGEATRAGDHLTLTGKSSASLQVFSVPASTLALVGQVTFASIPADAAILVNVTGGAVSFAPYQFDANGARVDSPTGTSIGNWSSRVLWNFQDASAVSIGGSSQFIGSILAPDASTTLVTASTNGRLHVGGNLTVQGSGIEHHNYPWVGRASLSCTPVTPTTPPTTTPPVTTTPPATTTPPVTTTPPADDKEKPAPTETTEPPLTGLNVPDPSTPSTTTPAGTGAAAVAAVPEGEGNGLASTGFEYAGVAVGAVVMLTVAGALLFAARRRRA
;
A
#
# COMPACT_ATOMS: atom_id res chain seq x y z
N MET A 1 -13.50 9.02 -3.07
CA MET A 1 -12.29 8.19 -3.16
C MET A 1 -12.56 6.82 -2.55
N PRO A 2 -11.97 5.74 -3.08
CA PRO A 2 -12.12 4.40 -2.51
C PRO A 2 -11.56 4.33 -1.08
N ASN A 3 -12.16 3.48 -0.25
CA ASN A 3 -11.52 3.04 0.99
C ASN A 3 -10.50 1.94 0.68
N MET A 4 -9.81 1.42 1.69
CA MET A 4 -8.82 0.37 1.46
C MET A 4 -9.46 -0.90 0.87
N VAL A 5 -8.95 -1.35 -0.28
CA VAL A 5 -9.45 -2.46 -1.10
C VAL A 5 -8.33 -3.43 -1.46
N ALA A 6 -8.68 -4.68 -1.74
CA ALA A 6 -7.71 -5.76 -2.04
C ALA A 6 -7.22 -5.78 -3.49
N THR A 7 -7.88 -5.06 -4.40
CA THR A 7 -7.51 -4.99 -5.82
C THR A 7 -7.54 -3.56 -6.33
N PRO A 8 -6.64 -3.17 -7.25
CA PRO A 8 -6.70 -1.86 -7.90
C PRO A 8 -8.04 -1.64 -8.58
N GLN A 9 -8.67 -0.51 -8.28
CA GLN A 9 -9.93 -0.06 -8.89
C GLN A 9 -9.71 1.09 -9.86
N TYR A 10 -8.65 1.86 -9.66
CA TYR A 10 -8.32 3.05 -10.44
C TYR A 10 -6.85 3.03 -10.80
N THR A 11 -6.53 3.67 -11.93
CA THR A 11 -5.15 3.85 -12.35
C THR A 11 -4.64 5.25 -12.05
N ASP A 12 -3.38 5.35 -11.66
CA ASP A 12 -2.67 6.62 -11.47
C ASP A 12 -1.18 6.44 -11.79
N SER A 13 -0.70 7.13 -12.82
CA SER A 13 0.72 7.13 -13.20
C SER A 13 1.52 8.28 -12.57
N SER A 14 0.89 9.13 -11.77
CA SER A 14 1.58 10.22 -11.08
C SER A 14 2.44 9.68 -9.94
N VAL A 15 3.46 10.45 -9.56
CA VAL A 15 4.37 10.09 -8.47
C VAL A 15 3.62 10.05 -7.14
N ALA A 16 3.50 8.87 -6.54
CA ALA A 16 2.87 8.69 -5.23
C ALA A 16 3.86 9.00 -4.11
N VAL A 17 5.06 8.42 -4.23
CA VAL A 17 6.17 8.63 -3.29
C VAL A 17 7.38 9.15 -4.05
N PHE A 18 7.95 10.26 -3.58
CA PHE A 18 9.13 10.88 -4.13
C PHE A 18 10.17 11.09 -3.02
N ALA A 19 11.38 10.60 -3.24
CA ALA A 19 12.55 10.92 -2.45
C ALA A 19 13.65 11.45 -3.38
N GLU A 20 14.00 12.73 -3.23
CA GLU A 20 15.13 13.30 -3.99
C GLU A 20 16.50 12.82 -3.47
N GLY A 21 16.56 12.41 -2.21
CA GLY A 21 17.68 11.65 -1.65
C GLY A 21 17.55 10.15 -1.87
N ASN A 22 17.99 9.40 -0.87
CA ASN A 22 17.85 7.95 -0.80
C ASN A 22 16.50 7.54 -0.20
N TYR A 23 15.99 6.39 -0.60
CA TYR A 23 14.86 5.73 0.03
C TYR A 23 15.33 4.48 0.78
N THR A 24 14.93 4.32 2.04
CA THR A 24 15.26 3.16 2.85
C THR A 24 14.01 2.62 3.52
N ALA A 25 13.66 1.36 3.23
CA ALA A 25 12.62 0.62 3.94
C ALA A 25 13.27 -0.42 4.85
N VAL A 26 13.08 -0.29 6.16
CA VAL A 26 13.66 -1.17 7.18
C VAL A 26 12.62 -1.61 8.22
N GLY A 27 13.04 -2.37 9.22
CA GLY A 27 12.15 -2.94 10.23
C GLY A 27 11.20 -3.96 9.58
N GLU A 28 9.92 -3.91 9.89
CA GLU A 28 8.89 -4.74 9.28
C GLU A 28 7.94 -3.91 8.40
N SER A 29 8.43 -2.78 7.86
CA SER A 29 7.71 -2.00 6.85
C SER A 29 7.26 -2.90 5.69
N ALA A 30 6.03 -2.70 5.21
CA ALA A 30 5.33 -3.68 4.40
C ALA A 30 5.15 -3.25 2.94
N GLU A 31 4.86 -1.98 2.68
CA GLU A 31 4.56 -1.55 1.32
C GLU A 31 4.65 -0.04 1.06
N SER A 32 4.74 0.28 -0.23
CA SER A 32 4.59 1.60 -0.81
C SER A 32 3.73 1.53 -2.08
N GLU A 33 2.43 1.78 -1.94
CA GLU A 33 1.50 1.81 -3.07
C GLU A 33 1.77 3.01 -3.99
N GLY A 34 1.51 2.83 -5.29
CA GLY A 34 1.69 3.86 -6.30
C GLY A 34 3.09 3.90 -6.93
N LEU A 35 3.34 4.87 -7.80
CA LEU A 35 4.67 5.05 -8.39
C LEU A 35 5.65 5.61 -7.33
N LEU A 36 6.68 4.83 -7.01
CA LEU A 36 7.81 5.23 -6.16
C LEU A 36 8.97 5.73 -7.03
N VAL A 37 9.36 6.99 -6.86
CA VAL A 37 10.50 7.62 -7.54
C VAL A 37 11.57 8.00 -6.52
N VAL A 38 12.77 7.45 -6.69
CA VAL A 38 13.92 7.65 -5.82
C VAL A 38 15.06 8.20 -6.66
N VAL A 39 15.46 9.44 -6.44
CA VAL A 39 16.50 10.10 -7.24
C VAL A 39 17.89 9.56 -6.88
N GLY A 40 18.11 9.18 -5.62
CA GLY A 40 19.30 8.51 -5.10
C GLY A 40 19.21 6.97 -5.17
N ASN A 41 19.72 6.31 -4.13
CA ASN A 41 19.67 4.86 -3.98
C ASN A 41 18.39 4.42 -3.25
N ALA A 42 17.90 3.22 -3.56
CA ALA A 42 16.81 2.58 -2.85
C ALA A 42 17.32 1.32 -2.13
N THR A 43 17.02 1.19 -0.84
CA THR A 43 17.37 0.02 -0.01
C THR A 43 16.13 -0.56 0.64
N PHE A 44 15.94 -1.87 0.52
CA PHE A 44 14.89 -2.63 1.18
C PHE A 44 15.54 -3.72 2.04
N ASP A 45 15.48 -3.55 3.35
CA ASP A 45 16.18 -4.38 4.33
C ASP A 45 15.29 -4.65 5.55
N LYS A 46 14.35 -5.58 5.38
CA LYS A 46 13.42 -5.96 6.44
C LYS A 46 14.13 -6.78 7.51
N GLN A 47 13.96 -6.40 8.77
CA GLN A 47 14.66 -6.98 9.93
C GLN A 47 14.47 -8.51 10.06
N TYR A 48 13.29 -9.01 9.69
CA TYR A 48 12.96 -10.44 9.72
C TYR A 48 12.68 -11.01 8.32
N GLY A 49 13.16 -10.32 7.29
CA GLY A 49 12.90 -10.66 5.91
C GLY A 49 11.43 -10.50 5.49
N GLY A 50 11.04 -11.25 4.47
CA GLY A 50 9.68 -11.25 3.90
C GLY A 50 9.53 -10.28 2.73
N THR A 51 8.28 -10.03 2.34
CA THR A 51 7.97 -9.20 1.16
C THR A 51 7.81 -7.72 1.53
N PHE A 52 8.35 -6.85 0.68
CA PHE A 52 7.96 -5.44 0.60
C PHE A 52 7.29 -5.20 -0.75
N ASN A 53 6.06 -4.66 -0.77
CA ASN A 53 5.33 -4.40 -2.01
C ASN A 53 5.53 -2.96 -2.50
N VAL A 54 5.69 -2.74 -3.81
CA VAL A 54 5.73 -1.41 -4.45
C VAL A 54 4.77 -1.37 -5.64
N GLY A 55 4.09 -0.25 -5.85
CA GLY A 55 3.17 -0.08 -6.98
C GLY A 55 1.79 -0.59 -6.65
N THR A 56 1.43 -1.76 -7.18
CA THR A 56 0.23 -2.49 -6.74
C THR A 56 0.56 -3.28 -5.48
N VAL A 57 -0.34 -3.22 -4.49
CA VAL A 57 -0.17 -3.85 -3.18
C VAL A 57 -1.36 -4.76 -2.84
N GLY A 58 -1.25 -5.54 -1.77
CA GLY A 58 -2.26 -6.52 -1.39
C GLY A 58 -3.55 -5.90 -0.85
N ARG A 59 -3.46 -4.81 -0.08
CA ARG A 59 -4.62 -4.03 0.35
C ARG A 59 -4.24 -2.56 0.58
N GLY A 60 -4.51 -1.72 -0.41
CA GLY A 60 -4.21 -0.29 -0.38
C GLY A 60 -5.41 0.56 -0.77
N SER A 61 -5.18 1.78 -1.24
CA SER A 61 -6.24 2.64 -1.79
C SER A 61 -6.90 2.06 -3.03
N GLY A 62 -6.22 1.13 -3.73
CA GLY A 62 -6.64 0.64 -5.03
C GLY A 62 -6.44 1.67 -6.14
N ILE A 63 -5.59 2.67 -5.92
CA ILE A 63 -5.19 3.69 -6.89
C ILE A 63 -3.70 3.50 -7.17
N ALA A 64 -3.38 2.72 -8.20
CA ALA A 64 -2.01 2.32 -8.53
C ALA A 64 -1.71 2.52 -10.02
N PRO A 65 -0.44 2.51 -10.46
CA PRO A 65 -0.14 2.50 -11.88
C PRO A 65 -0.79 1.30 -12.59
N GLY A 66 -1.18 1.48 -13.85
CA GLY A 66 -1.74 0.38 -14.64
C GLY A 66 -0.72 -0.70 -14.97
N ALA A 67 -1.20 -1.85 -15.47
CA ALA A 67 -0.34 -2.94 -15.91
C ALA A 67 0.72 -2.47 -16.93
N ASN A 68 1.94 -3.01 -16.81
CA ASN A 68 3.14 -2.66 -17.57
C ASN A 68 3.60 -1.20 -17.44
N SER A 69 2.99 -0.41 -16.55
CA SER A 69 3.43 0.96 -16.27
C SER A 69 4.61 0.96 -15.30
N GLN A 70 5.35 2.07 -15.28
CA GLN A 70 6.42 2.27 -14.30
C GLN A 70 5.81 2.33 -12.89
N MET A 71 6.32 1.50 -12.00
CA MET A 71 5.91 1.46 -10.58
C MET A 71 7.07 1.77 -9.63
N LEU A 72 8.31 1.53 -10.08
CA LEU A 72 9.52 1.89 -9.35
C LEU A 72 10.56 2.50 -10.30
N ALA A 73 11.06 3.68 -9.95
CA ALA A 73 12.16 4.35 -10.62
C ALA A 73 13.24 4.72 -9.61
N VAL A 74 14.48 4.25 -9.83
CA VAL A 74 15.62 4.50 -8.95
C VAL A 74 16.75 5.12 -9.77
N GLY A 75 17.22 6.30 -9.39
CA GLY A 75 18.30 7.01 -10.11
C GLY A 75 19.68 6.42 -9.84
N GLY A 76 19.90 5.88 -8.64
CA GLY A 76 21.10 5.19 -8.20
C GLY A 76 20.98 3.67 -8.22
N ASN A 77 21.54 3.01 -7.21
CA ASN A 77 21.48 1.57 -7.03
C ASN A 77 20.19 1.15 -6.31
N LEU A 78 19.69 -0.04 -6.67
CA LEU A 78 18.64 -0.75 -5.96
C LEU A 78 19.27 -1.92 -5.17
N VAL A 79 19.09 -1.91 -3.86
CA VAL A 79 19.60 -2.94 -2.96
C VAL A 79 18.43 -3.58 -2.22
N VAL A 80 18.27 -4.89 -2.38
CA VAL A 80 17.33 -5.70 -1.61
C VAL A 80 18.16 -6.69 -0.77
N ALA A 81 17.98 -6.66 0.55
CA ALA A 81 18.69 -7.55 1.46
C ALA A 81 18.33 -9.02 1.20
N SER A 82 19.20 -9.95 1.59
CA SER A 82 19.09 -11.38 1.25
C SER A 82 17.77 -12.02 1.69
N ASP A 83 17.25 -11.63 2.85
CA ASP A 83 16.01 -12.19 3.41
C ASP A 83 14.77 -11.38 3.01
N THR A 84 14.95 -10.29 2.27
CA THR A 84 13.86 -9.45 1.75
C THR A 84 13.56 -9.80 0.29
N ARG A 85 12.27 -9.88 -0.06
CA ARG A 85 11.80 -9.88 -1.45
C ARG A 85 11.13 -8.55 -1.74
N LEU A 86 11.57 -7.88 -2.80
CA LEU A 86 10.85 -6.73 -3.35
C LEU A 86 9.85 -7.22 -4.38
N ASP A 87 8.56 -7.04 -4.12
CA ASP A 87 7.48 -7.32 -5.07
C ASP A 87 7.02 -6.01 -5.70
N VAL A 88 7.26 -5.83 -7.00
CA VAL A 88 6.79 -4.66 -7.72
C VAL A 88 5.62 -5.04 -8.60
N GLY A 89 4.46 -4.45 -8.30
CA GLY A 89 3.20 -4.73 -8.99
C GLY A 89 2.57 -6.05 -8.56
N PHE A 90 2.26 -6.22 -7.28
CA PHE A 90 1.61 -7.44 -6.78
C PHE A 90 0.42 -7.84 -7.68
N GLY A 91 0.49 -9.02 -8.30
CA GLY A 91 -0.55 -9.54 -9.20
C GLY A 91 -0.72 -8.78 -10.52
N THR A 92 0.19 -7.89 -10.89
CA THR A 92 0.13 -7.08 -12.12
C THR A 92 1.52 -6.76 -12.65
N ALA A 93 1.82 -7.07 -13.91
CA ALA A 93 3.12 -6.78 -14.52
C ALA A 93 3.56 -5.32 -14.29
N ALA A 94 4.78 -5.12 -13.81
CA ALA A 94 5.33 -3.81 -13.48
C ALA A 94 6.59 -3.47 -14.29
N LYS A 95 6.80 -2.17 -14.56
CA LYS A 95 8.09 -1.68 -15.05
C LYS A 95 8.90 -1.08 -13.90
N VAL A 96 10.12 -1.59 -13.74
CA VAL A 96 11.14 -1.13 -12.80
C VAL A 96 12.34 -0.61 -13.59
N THR A 97 12.75 0.63 -13.32
CA THR A 97 13.92 1.25 -13.96
C THR A 97 14.94 1.68 -12.92
N VAL A 98 16.18 1.24 -13.10
CA VAL A 98 17.30 1.50 -12.18
C VAL A 98 18.46 2.12 -12.95
N GLY A 99 18.94 3.26 -12.48
CA GLY A 99 20.04 3.99 -13.10
C GLY A 99 21.38 3.30 -12.89
N GLY A 100 21.58 2.73 -11.71
CA GLY A 100 22.73 1.92 -11.33
C GLY A 100 22.46 0.41 -11.40
N THR A 101 23.04 -0.33 -10.46
CA THR A 101 22.87 -1.78 -10.34
C THR A 101 21.64 -2.15 -9.51
N SER A 102 21.12 -3.36 -9.72
CA SER A 102 20.12 -3.99 -8.86
C SER A 102 20.72 -5.25 -8.22
N THR A 103 20.47 -5.46 -6.94
CA THR A 103 20.91 -6.63 -6.16
C THR A 103 19.79 -7.17 -5.30
N GLY A 104 19.83 -8.48 -5.01
CA GLY A 104 18.78 -9.17 -4.25
C GLY A 104 17.58 -9.60 -5.11
N THR A 105 16.47 -9.92 -4.45
CA THR A 105 15.28 -10.50 -5.10
C THR A 105 14.26 -9.42 -5.46
N VAL A 106 14.05 -9.21 -6.76
CA VAL A 106 13.04 -8.29 -7.30
C VAL A 106 12.09 -9.07 -8.19
N ASP A 107 10.82 -9.16 -7.80
CA ASP A 107 9.74 -9.67 -8.65
C ASP A 107 9.03 -8.50 -9.33
N VAL A 108 8.76 -8.66 -10.63
CA VAL A 108 8.07 -7.66 -11.46
C VAL A 108 6.80 -8.20 -12.09
N ASN A 109 6.34 -9.38 -11.65
CA ASN A 109 5.07 -10.00 -12.00
C ASN A 109 4.86 -10.15 -13.52
N GLY A 110 5.92 -10.56 -14.23
CA GLY A 110 5.92 -10.70 -15.70
C GLY A 110 6.20 -9.40 -16.47
N GLY A 111 6.48 -8.30 -15.77
CA GLY A 111 6.92 -7.04 -16.36
C GLY A 111 8.42 -6.96 -16.65
N THR A 112 9.00 -5.77 -16.50
CA THR A 112 10.40 -5.51 -16.89
C THR A 112 11.22 -4.89 -15.76
N LEU A 113 12.43 -5.42 -15.55
CA LEU A 113 13.46 -4.80 -14.73
C LEU A 113 14.62 -4.37 -15.63
N SER A 114 14.83 -3.06 -15.76
CA SER A 114 15.93 -2.47 -16.53
C SER A 114 16.93 -1.81 -15.60
N THR A 115 18.22 -2.14 -15.73
CA THR A 115 19.29 -1.63 -14.87
C THR A 115 20.37 -0.93 -15.68
N LYS A 116 21.27 -0.21 -15.01
CA LYS A 116 22.40 0.53 -15.61
C LYS A 116 21.97 1.52 -16.69
N LEU A 117 20.76 2.06 -16.57
CA LEU A 117 20.21 3.01 -17.53
C LEU A 117 20.87 4.39 -17.45
N GLY A 118 21.55 4.68 -16.34
CA GLY A 118 21.89 6.04 -15.95
C GLY A 118 20.69 6.78 -15.34
N LYS A 119 20.98 7.73 -14.45
CA LYS A 119 19.97 8.44 -13.64
C LYS A 119 18.84 9.05 -14.47
N ALA A 120 19.16 9.81 -15.51
CA ALA A 120 18.17 10.52 -16.31
C ALA A 120 17.17 9.57 -16.99
N ALA A 121 17.65 8.50 -17.62
CA ALA A 121 16.79 7.53 -18.29
C ALA A 121 15.98 6.67 -17.31
N ALA A 122 16.55 6.35 -16.14
CA ALA A 122 15.84 5.61 -15.11
C ALA A 122 14.68 6.40 -14.50
N LEU A 123 14.85 7.72 -14.33
CA LEU A 123 13.86 8.60 -13.73
C LEU A 123 12.83 9.14 -14.74
N ALA A 124 13.04 9.00 -16.05
CA ALA A 124 12.11 9.53 -17.06
C ALA A 124 10.70 8.91 -16.94
N PRO A 125 9.62 9.71 -17.06
CA PRO A 125 9.61 11.16 -17.36
C PRO A 125 9.79 12.07 -16.12
N ASN A 126 9.88 11.51 -14.92
CA ASN A 126 9.87 12.21 -13.63
C ASN A 126 11.25 12.74 -13.17
N ALA A 127 12.23 12.84 -14.07
CA ALA A 127 13.59 13.30 -13.71
C ALA A 127 13.63 14.74 -13.15
N GLY A 128 12.63 15.58 -13.49
CA GLY A 128 12.50 16.95 -13.00
C GLY A 128 11.48 17.13 -11.88
N PHE A 129 11.02 16.05 -11.24
CA PHE A 129 9.94 16.13 -10.24
C PHE A 129 10.33 16.94 -8.98
N GLY A 130 11.62 17.02 -8.63
CA GLY A 130 12.09 17.87 -7.52
C GLY A 130 11.68 19.34 -7.68
N SER A 131 11.83 19.91 -8.87
CA SER A 131 11.38 21.29 -9.14
C SER A 131 9.86 21.44 -9.03
N VAL A 132 9.09 20.40 -9.42
CA VAL A 132 7.62 20.41 -9.25
C VAL A 132 7.25 20.44 -7.77
N LEU A 133 7.97 19.68 -6.93
CA LEU A 133 7.80 19.67 -5.49
C LEU A 133 8.11 21.07 -4.90
N ASP A 134 9.26 21.64 -5.22
CA ASP A 134 9.69 22.96 -4.73
C ASP A 134 8.70 24.06 -5.10
N ASP A 135 8.35 24.17 -6.39
CA ASP A 135 7.44 25.19 -6.89
C ASP A 135 6.04 25.04 -6.29
N THR A 136 5.52 23.80 -6.23
CA THR A 136 4.19 23.54 -5.67
C THR A 136 4.14 23.88 -4.19
N SER A 137 5.14 23.45 -3.43
CA SER A 137 5.23 23.68 -1.99
C SER A 137 5.36 25.18 -1.67
N ALA A 138 6.16 25.92 -2.44
CA ALA A 138 6.31 27.37 -2.26
C ALA A 138 5.02 28.14 -2.60
N GLU A 139 4.33 27.77 -3.68
CA GLU A 139 3.04 28.36 -4.05
C GLU A 139 1.98 28.08 -2.96
N LEU A 140 1.95 26.87 -2.39
CA LEU A 140 1.07 26.52 -1.28
C LEU A 140 1.42 27.31 0.00
N ALA A 141 2.70 27.46 0.32
CA ALA A 141 3.15 28.25 1.47
C ALA A 141 2.73 29.73 1.39
N SER A 142 2.60 30.27 0.18
CA SER A 142 2.15 31.65 -0.06
C SER A 142 0.64 31.88 0.15
N GLN A 143 -0.15 30.81 0.32
CA GLN A 143 -1.60 30.94 0.53
C GLN A 143 -1.91 31.50 1.92
N SER A 144 -2.69 32.57 1.97
CA SER A 144 -3.18 33.14 3.23
C SER A 144 -4.15 32.18 3.94
N ALA A 145 -3.95 32.00 5.25
CA ALA A 145 -4.88 31.24 6.08
C ALA A 145 -6.29 31.85 6.03
N ASN A 146 -7.29 30.99 5.82
CA ASN A 146 -8.72 31.34 5.83
C ASN A 146 -9.55 30.46 6.78
N GLY A 147 -8.88 29.59 7.53
CA GLY A 147 -9.40 28.86 8.69
C GLY A 147 -8.66 29.23 9.97
N GLU A 148 -9.09 28.66 11.08
CA GLU A 148 -8.54 28.89 12.41
C GLU A 148 -7.92 27.59 12.96
N ALA A 149 -6.72 27.68 13.53
CA ALA A 149 -6.06 26.57 14.21
C ALA A 149 -5.96 26.86 15.71
N THR A 150 -6.54 26.00 16.54
CA THR A 150 -6.52 26.12 18.01
C THR A 150 -6.02 24.84 18.63
N ARG A 151 -5.10 24.94 19.58
CA ARG A 151 -4.62 23.79 20.38
C ARG A 151 -5.13 23.90 21.81
N ALA A 152 -5.71 22.82 22.32
CA ALA A 152 -6.07 22.66 23.72
C ALA A 152 -5.52 21.31 24.21
N GLY A 153 -4.56 21.32 25.14
CA GLY A 153 -3.87 20.09 25.52
C GLY A 153 -3.19 19.44 24.30
N ASP A 154 -3.35 18.14 24.11
CA ASP A 154 -2.83 17.39 22.96
C ASP A 154 -3.76 17.42 21.73
N HIS A 155 -4.81 18.23 21.76
CA HIS A 155 -5.81 18.31 20.70
C HIS A 155 -5.61 19.58 19.86
N LEU A 156 -5.37 19.41 18.56
CA LEU A 156 -5.40 20.48 17.56
C LEU A 156 -6.74 20.47 16.82
N THR A 157 -7.47 21.58 16.85
CA THR A 157 -8.68 21.79 16.06
C THR A 157 -8.41 22.78 14.92
N LEU A 158 -8.65 22.33 13.70
CA LEU A 158 -8.57 23.10 12.46
C LEU A 158 -9.99 23.42 11.99
N THR A 159 -10.47 24.62 12.29
CA THR A 159 -11.85 25.05 12.04
C THR A 159 -11.96 25.85 10.74
N GLY A 160 -12.73 25.35 9.77
CA GLY A 160 -13.10 26.10 8.57
C GLY A 160 -13.93 27.34 8.92
N LYS A 161 -13.53 28.51 8.42
CA LYS A 161 -14.25 29.79 8.62
C LYS A 161 -14.76 30.40 7.32
N SER A 162 -14.45 29.77 6.19
CA SER A 162 -14.81 30.24 4.87
C SER A 162 -15.58 29.16 4.10
N SER A 163 -16.38 29.58 3.12
CA SER A 163 -16.99 28.66 2.14
C SER A 163 -16.07 28.37 0.95
N ALA A 164 -14.78 28.69 1.04
CA ALA A 164 -13.82 28.48 -0.04
C ALA A 164 -13.63 26.99 -0.34
N SER A 165 -13.41 26.66 -1.61
CA SER A 165 -13.07 25.30 -2.04
C SER A 165 -11.72 24.83 -1.51
N LEU A 166 -10.84 25.75 -1.09
CA LEU A 166 -9.59 25.48 -0.39
C LEU A 166 -9.63 26.11 1.01
N GLN A 167 -9.54 25.28 2.04
CA GLN A 167 -9.37 25.68 3.43
C GLN A 167 -7.88 25.69 3.76
N VAL A 168 -7.36 26.83 4.19
CA VAL A 168 -5.94 27.04 4.45
C VAL A 168 -5.74 27.32 5.94
N PHE A 169 -4.88 26.53 6.57
CA PHE A 169 -4.48 26.64 7.95
C PHE A 169 -2.98 26.88 8.06
N SER A 170 -2.56 27.59 9.10
CA SER A 170 -1.15 27.75 9.47
C SER A 170 -0.93 27.21 10.87
N VAL A 171 0.04 26.31 11.04
CA VAL A 171 0.33 25.63 12.30
C VAL A 171 1.83 25.64 12.57
N PRO A 172 2.31 26.14 13.71
CA PRO A 172 3.72 26.02 14.06
C PRO A 172 4.15 24.56 14.28
N ALA A 173 5.35 24.19 13.86
CA ALA A 173 5.97 22.88 14.12
C ALA A 173 6.01 22.54 15.61
N SER A 174 6.28 23.54 16.46
CA SER A 174 6.27 23.40 17.91
C SER A 174 4.89 23.06 18.49
N THR A 175 3.80 23.41 17.80
CA THR A 175 2.44 22.99 18.14
C THR A 175 2.24 21.52 17.83
N LEU A 176 2.64 21.07 16.62
CA LEU A 176 2.47 19.67 16.20
C LEU A 176 3.24 18.68 17.07
N ALA A 177 4.42 19.07 17.58
CA ALA A 177 5.21 18.26 18.51
C ALA A 177 4.49 17.93 19.83
N LEU A 178 3.40 18.65 20.14
CA LEU A 178 2.62 18.49 21.36
C LEU A 178 1.20 17.97 21.10
N VAL A 179 0.91 17.52 19.88
CA VAL A 179 -0.43 17.13 19.42
C VAL A 179 -0.47 15.64 19.16
N GLY A 180 -1.45 14.97 19.78
CA GLY A 180 -1.78 13.56 19.56
C GLY A 180 -3.10 13.36 18.81
N GLN A 181 -4.00 14.36 18.84
CA GLN A 181 -5.29 14.32 18.15
C GLN A 181 -5.46 15.54 17.24
N VAL A 182 -5.91 15.33 16.01
CA VAL A 182 -6.29 16.40 15.08
C VAL A 182 -7.77 16.31 14.76
N THR A 183 -8.48 17.43 14.85
CA THR A 183 -9.87 17.55 14.40
C THR A 183 -10.03 18.61 13.33
N PHE A 184 -10.55 18.21 12.17
CA PHE A 184 -11.03 19.13 11.15
C PHE A 184 -12.50 19.49 11.43
N ALA A 185 -12.76 20.71 11.88
CA ALA A 185 -14.10 21.16 12.27
C ALA A 185 -14.69 22.13 11.23
N SER A 186 -16.00 22.01 10.99
CA SER A 186 -16.74 22.92 10.10
C SER A 186 -16.14 23.03 8.69
N ILE A 187 -15.48 21.98 8.20
CA ILE A 187 -14.94 21.96 6.84
C ILE A 187 -16.11 21.74 5.87
N PRO A 188 -16.28 22.59 4.84
CA PRO A 188 -17.27 22.36 3.80
C PRO A 188 -17.12 20.98 3.15
N ALA A 189 -18.22 20.43 2.62
CA ALA A 189 -18.15 19.22 1.81
C ALA A 189 -17.18 19.44 0.63
N ASP A 190 -16.39 18.41 0.31
CA ASP A 190 -15.47 18.36 -0.82
C ASP A 190 -14.35 19.42 -0.89
N ALA A 191 -14.28 20.35 0.06
CA ALA A 191 -13.19 21.33 0.12
C ALA A 191 -11.84 20.64 0.30
N ALA A 192 -10.84 21.07 -0.45
CA ALA A 192 -9.44 20.74 -0.21
C ALA A 192 -8.96 21.46 1.05
N ILE A 193 -7.99 20.85 1.73
CA ILE A 193 -7.42 21.35 2.97
C ILE A 193 -5.91 21.42 2.80
N LEU A 194 -5.36 22.60 3.05
CA LEU A 194 -3.94 22.86 3.12
C LEU A 194 -3.58 23.24 4.55
N VAL A 195 -2.66 22.51 5.14
CA VAL A 195 -2.04 22.86 6.43
C VAL A 195 -0.59 23.24 6.16
N ASN A 196 -0.31 24.55 6.13
CA ASN A 196 1.04 25.07 6.07
C ASN A 196 1.66 25.00 7.46
N VAL A 197 2.76 24.25 7.58
CA VAL A 197 3.50 24.11 8.83
C VAL A 197 4.75 24.96 8.77
N THR A 198 5.01 25.70 9.85
CA THR A 198 6.11 26.69 9.89
C THR A 198 7.01 26.50 11.11
N GLY A 199 8.25 26.97 11.04
CA GLY A 199 9.14 27.03 12.20
C GLY A 199 10.16 25.91 12.28
N GLY A 200 10.55 25.33 11.14
CA GLY A 200 11.69 24.41 11.02
C GLY A 200 11.33 22.95 11.28
N ALA A 201 12.21 22.22 11.97
CA ALA A 201 12.11 20.77 12.13
C ALA A 201 10.80 20.32 12.78
N VAL A 202 10.21 19.25 12.25
CA VAL A 202 8.90 18.74 12.66
C VAL A 202 9.02 17.34 13.27
N SER A 203 8.38 17.16 14.41
CA SER A 203 8.01 15.84 14.92
C SER A 203 6.50 15.83 15.13
N PHE A 204 5.80 14.89 14.51
CA PHE A 204 4.35 14.82 14.58
C PHE A 204 3.89 13.36 14.64
N ALA A 205 3.23 13.00 15.74
CA ALA A 205 2.89 11.61 16.04
C ALA A 205 1.42 11.48 16.49
N PRO A 206 0.45 11.77 15.61
CA PRO A 206 -0.96 11.67 15.94
C PRO A 206 -1.38 10.20 16.15
N TYR A 207 -2.25 9.97 17.12
CA TYR A 207 -2.94 8.70 17.34
C TYR A 207 -4.39 8.72 16.84
N GLN A 208 -4.91 9.89 16.43
CA GLN A 208 -6.28 10.02 15.94
C GLN A 208 -6.49 11.24 15.01
N PHE A 209 -7.32 11.05 13.98
CA PHE A 209 -7.90 12.13 13.19
C PHE A 209 -9.43 12.06 13.23
N ASP A 210 -10.05 13.20 13.54
CA ASP A 210 -11.49 13.38 13.43
C ASP A 210 -11.82 14.46 12.40
N ALA A 211 -13.00 14.37 11.82
CA ALA A 211 -13.53 15.43 11.01
C ALA A 211 -15.04 15.54 11.13
N ASN A 212 -15.54 16.76 11.34
CA ASN A 212 -16.96 17.08 11.46
C ASN A 212 -17.73 16.13 12.40
N GLY A 213 -17.11 15.76 13.53
CA GLY A 213 -17.72 14.93 14.57
C GLY A 213 -17.58 13.41 14.39
N ALA A 214 -16.82 12.94 13.40
CA ALA A 214 -16.56 11.51 13.18
C ALA A 214 -15.06 11.21 13.05
N ARG A 215 -14.64 10.03 13.50
CA ARG A 215 -13.28 9.52 13.31
C ARG A 215 -13.04 9.14 11.85
N VAL A 216 -11.90 9.52 11.27
CA VAL A 216 -11.62 9.37 9.83
C VAL A 216 -10.34 8.58 9.49
N ASP A 217 -9.55 8.20 10.49
CA ASP A 217 -8.31 7.43 10.38
C ASP A 217 -8.48 5.91 10.60
N SER A 218 -9.71 5.40 10.60
CA SER A 218 -9.92 3.95 10.74
C SER A 218 -9.54 3.21 9.45
N PRO A 219 -8.67 2.18 9.49
CA PRO A 219 -8.31 1.38 8.31
C PRO A 219 -9.46 0.50 7.77
N THR A 220 -10.50 0.31 8.59
CA THR A 220 -11.76 -0.37 8.21
C THR A 220 -12.92 0.61 8.06
N GLY A 221 -12.65 1.91 8.20
CA GLY A 221 -13.65 2.97 8.08
C GLY A 221 -14.02 3.27 6.63
N THR A 222 -15.12 4.00 6.45
CA THR A 222 -15.64 4.38 5.14
C THR A 222 -15.19 5.74 4.65
N SER A 223 -14.30 6.41 5.40
CA SER A 223 -13.99 7.82 5.20
C SER A 223 -12.50 8.10 4.98
N ILE A 224 -11.62 7.12 5.21
CA ILE A 224 -10.16 7.30 5.17
C ILE A 224 -9.72 7.86 3.81
N GLY A 225 -10.11 7.22 2.71
CA GLY A 225 -9.71 7.67 1.39
C GLY A 225 -10.25 9.05 1.02
N ASN A 226 -11.47 9.38 1.46
CA ASN A 226 -12.03 10.70 1.18
C ASN A 226 -11.27 11.81 1.91
N TRP A 227 -10.89 11.60 3.17
CA TRP A 227 -10.14 12.61 3.93
C TRP A 227 -8.66 12.67 3.54
N SER A 228 -8.04 11.52 3.26
CA SER A 228 -6.66 11.43 2.78
C SER A 228 -6.43 12.18 1.46
N SER A 229 -7.39 12.13 0.54
CA SER A 229 -7.32 12.91 -0.71
C SER A 229 -7.64 14.39 -0.54
N ARG A 230 -8.18 14.83 0.60
CA ARG A 230 -8.55 16.23 0.84
C ARG A 230 -7.47 16.99 1.59
N VAL A 231 -6.69 16.33 2.43
CA VAL A 231 -5.69 16.97 3.30
C VAL A 231 -4.31 16.96 2.65
N LEU A 232 -3.62 18.08 2.72
CA LEU A 232 -2.19 18.21 2.42
C LEU A 232 -1.50 18.97 3.55
N TRP A 233 -0.41 18.38 4.05
CA TRP A 233 0.53 18.97 5.01
C TRP A 233 1.76 19.47 4.27
N ASN A 234 1.99 20.78 4.35
CA ASN A 234 3.06 21.45 3.64
C ASN A 234 4.13 21.90 4.62
N PHE A 235 5.27 21.22 4.62
CA PHE A 235 6.43 21.45 5.49
C PHE A 235 7.52 22.18 4.71
N GLN A 236 7.18 23.31 4.09
CA GLN A 236 8.05 24.02 3.14
C GLN A 236 9.44 24.29 3.72
N ASP A 237 9.54 24.81 4.94
CA ASP A 237 10.78 25.27 5.58
C ASP A 237 11.38 24.25 6.57
N ALA A 238 10.84 23.04 6.63
CA ALA A 238 11.27 22.04 7.59
C ALA A 238 12.58 21.39 7.16
N SER A 239 13.65 21.55 7.94
CA SER A 239 14.96 20.93 7.66
C SER A 239 15.01 19.42 7.92
N ALA A 240 14.08 18.92 8.74
CA ALA A 240 13.86 17.50 9.03
C ALA A 240 12.39 17.27 9.42
N VAL A 241 11.85 16.12 9.03
CA VAL A 241 10.46 15.73 9.32
C VAL A 241 10.40 14.33 9.90
N SER A 242 9.73 14.15 11.03
CA SER A 242 9.44 12.85 11.61
C SER A 242 7.93 12.68 11.76
N ILE A 243 7.37 11.70 11.05
CA ILE A 243 5.96 11.32 11.10
C ILE A 243 5.84 9.97 11.79
N GLY A 244 5.04 9.90 12.85
CA GLY A 244 4.84 8.67 13.61
C GLY A 244 3.44 8.61 14.22
N GLY A 245 3.35 7.95 15.37
CA GLY A 245 2.09 7.73 16.07
C GLY A 245 1.40 6.44 15.66
N SER A 246 0.25 6.16 16.26
CA SER A 246 -0.52 4.93 16.04
C SER A 246 -1.68 5.08 15.06
N SER A 247 -1.87 6.28 14.50
CA SER A 247 -2.93 6.56 13.53
C SER A 247 -2.57 6.04 12.13
N GLN A 248 -3.59 5.79 11.31
CA GLN A 248 -3.44 5.92 9.86
C GLN A 248 -3.29 7.41 9.55
N PHE A 249 -2.10 7.86 9.17
CA PHE A 249 -1.85 9.29 8.94
C PHE A 249 -2.67 9.78 7.75
N ILE A 250 -3.46 10.83 7.96
CA ILE A 250 -4.37 11.38 6.96
C ILE A 250 -3.73 12.55 6.21
N GLY A 251 -3.59 12.39 4.89
CA GLY A 251 -3.25 13.46 3.97
C GLY A 251 -1.91 13.27 3.27
N SER A 252 -1.74 14.08 2.23
CA SER A 252 -0.48 14.19 1.50
C SER A 252 0.56 14.99 2.29
N ILE A 253 1.84 14.72 2.08
CA ILE A 253 2.97 15.33 2.76
C ILE A 253 3.93 15.89 1.70
N LEU A 254 4.21 17.18 1.78
CA LEU A 254 5.28 17.84 1.03
C LEU A 254 6.33 18.37 2.01
N ALA A 255 7.60 18.02 1.79
CA ALA A 255 8.72 18.51 2.58
C ALA A 255 9.95 18.73 1.68
N PRO A 256 9.96 19.77 0.84
CA PRO A 256 11.05 20.03 -0.11
C PRO A 256 12.39 20.26 0.59
N ASP A 257 12.42 21.07 1.66
CA ASP A 257 13.69 21.45 2.30
C ASP A 257 14.19 20.41 3.33
N ALA A 258 13.44 19.31 3.52
CA ALA A 258 13.77 18.30 4.52
C ALA A 258 14.91 17.41 4.03
N SER A 259 16.10 17.60 4.62
CA SER A 259 17.28 16.75 4.35
C SER A 259 17.06 15.29 4.76
N THR A 260 16.23 15.07 5.78
CA THR A 260 15.85 13.75 6.30
C THR A 260 14.38 13.72 6.68
N THR A 261 13.71 12.68 6.23
CA THR A 261 12.33 12.36 6.60
C THR A 261 12.26 10.95 7.15
N LEU A 262 11.72 10.81 8.36
CA LEU A 262 11.47 9.54 9.02
C LEU A 262 9.97 9.29 9.10
N VAL A 263 9.51 8.15 8.61
CA VAL A 263 8.12 7.70 8.71
C VAL A 263 8.05 6.40 9.50
N THR A 264 7.28 6.43 10.57
CA THR A 264 7.06 5.31 11.51
C THR A 264 5.58 4.96 11.73
N ALA A 265 4.71 5.56 10.92
CA ALA A 265 3.27 5.29 10.89
C ALA A 265 2.82 5.07 9.45
N SER A 266 1.75 4.31 9.24
CA SER A 266 1.16 4.16 7.92
C SER A 266 0.60 5.48 7.42
N THR A 267 0.80 5.80 6.14
CA THR A 267 0.45 7.09 5.53
C THR A 267 -0.56 6.92 4.41
N ASN A 268 -1.48 7.89 4.28
CA ASN A 268 -2.57 7.82 3.33
C ASN A 268 -2.65 9.18 2.58
N GLY A 269 -2.09 9.24 1.38
CA GLY A 269 -1.87 10.50 0.66
C GLY A 269 -0.81 10.36 -0.44
N ARG A 270 -0.13 11.47 -0.77
CA ARG A 270 1.19 11.50 -1.42
C ARG A 270 2.29 11.69 -0.38
N LEU A 271 3.50 11.24 -0.67
CA LEU A 271 4.67 11.47 0.20
C LEU A 271 5.85 11.97 -0.63
N HIS A 272 6.08 13.28 -0.66
CA HIS A 272 7.11 13.91 -1.48
C HIS A 272 8.11 14.69 -0.64
N VAL A 273 9.38 14.29 -0.68
CA VAL A 273 10.44 14.85 0.16
C VAL A 273 11.71 15.15 -0.65
N GLY A 274 12.39 16.26 -0.35
CA GLY A 274 13.62 16.67 -1.05
C GLY A 274 14.90 15.97 -0.56
N GLY A 275 14.85 15.26 0.57
CA GLY A 275 15.99 14.56 1.13
C GLY A 275 15.82 13.05 1.19
N ASN A 276 16.50 12.44 2.16
CA ASN A 276 16.40 11.01 2.40
C ASN A 276 15.07 10.65 3.05
N LEU A 277 14.39 9.62 2.55
CA LEU A 277 13.18 9.06 3.14
C LEU A 277 13.49 7.71 3.77
N THR A 278 13.26 7.57 5.07
CA THR A 278 13.31 6.29 5.79
C THR A 278 11.92 5.91 6.26
N VAL A 279 11.48 4.70 5.90
CA VAL A 279 10.25 4.08 6.40
C VAL A 279 10.66 2.91 7.28
N GLN A 280 10.22 2.91 8.54
CA GLN A 280 10.56 1.85 9.49
C GLN A 280 9.46 1.64 10.52
N GLY A 281 9.40 0.45 11.12
CA GLY A 281 8.43 0.11 12.15
C GLY A 281 7.78 -1.24 11.85
N SER A 282 6.68 -1.54 12.55
CA SER A 282 5.94 -2.79 12.36
C SER A 282 4.79 -2.59 11.40
N GLY A 283 4.80 -3.27 10.25
CA GLY A 283 3.68 -3.27 9.30
C GLY A 283 3.35 -1.88 8.73
N ILE A 284 4.37 -1.04 8.51
CA ILE A 284 4.17 0.31 7.99
C ILE A 284 3.85 0.27 6.50
N GLU A 285 2.77 0.95 6.11
CA GLU A 285 2.23 0.96 4.75
C GLU A 285 2.07 2.41 4.25
N HIS A 286 2.29 2.65 2.95
CA HIS A 286 1.87 3.88 2.29
C HIS A 286 0.77 3.57 1.27
N HIS A 287 -0.37 4.23 1.40
CA HIS A 287 -1.52 4.11 0.49
C HIS A 287 -1.69 5.39 -0.32
N ASN A 288 -1.80 5.22 -1.64
CA ASN A 288 -1.75 6.33 -2.58
C ASN A 288 -3.11 7.02 -2.69
N TYR A 289 -3.22 8.25 -2.16
CA TYR A 289 -4.40 9.09 -2.29
C TYR A 289 -4.03 10.44 -2.91
N PRO A 290 -4.34 10.66 -4.20
CA PRO A 290 -4.07 11.93 -4.87
C PRO A 290 -4.81 13.08 -4.19
N TRP A 291 -4.13 14.22 -4.03
CA TRP A 291 -4.71 15.41 -3.40
C TRP A 291 -5.62 16.15 -4.39
N VAL A 292 -6.82 16.54 -3.95
CA VAL A 292 -7.83 17.19 -4.81
C VAL A 292 -7.66 18.69 -4.97
N GLY A 293 -6.75 19.32 -4.22
CA GLY A 293 -6.64 20.77 -4.18
C GLY A 293 -5.99 21.42 -5.41
N ARG A 294 -5.18 20.69 -6.19
CA ARG A 294 -4.49 21.20 -7.39
C ARG A 294 -4.17 20.10 -8.40
N ALA A 295 -3.97 20.50 -9.66
CA ALA A 295 -3.66 19.59 -10.76
C ALA A 295 -2.26 18.96 -10.70
N SER A 296 -1.23 19.67 -10.23
CA SER A 296 0.16 19.18 -10.19
C SER A 296 0.36 17.93 -9.30
N LEU A 297 -0.54 17.71 -8.34
CA LEU A 297 -0.53 16.56 -7.41
C LEU A 297 -1.74 15.65 -7.59
N SER A 298 -2.55 15.92 -8.62
CA SER A 298 -3.76 15.18 -8.92
C SER A 298 -3.47 13.78 -9.48
N CYS A 299 -4.52 13.00 -9.67
CA CYS A 299 -4.44 11.70 -10.32
C CYS A 299 -4.18 11.88 -11.83
N THR A 300 -3.31 11.06 -12.40
CA THR A 300 -3.13 10.94 -13.85
C THR A 300 -3.59 9.55 -14.26
N PRO A 301 -4.86 9.36 -14.67
CA PRO A 301 -5.35 8.08 -15.12
C PRO A 301 -4.54 7.61 -16.34
N VAL A 302 -4.17 6.34 -16.38
CA VAL A 302 -3.74 5.74 -17.65
C VAL A 302 -4.98 5.26 -18.38
N THR A 303 -5.22 5.81 -19.56
CA THR A 303 -6.15 5.21 -20.51
C THR A 303 -5.55 3.87 -20.93
N PRO A 304 -6.23 2.72 -20.71
CA PRO A 304 -5.72 1.45 -21.19
C PRO A 304 -5.52 1.57 -22.70
N THR A 305 -4.28 1.36 -23.16
CA THR A 305 -4.02 1.25 -24.59
C THR A 305 -4.73 -0.02 -25.03
N THR A 306 -5.76 0.11 -25.86
CA THR A 306 -6.43 -1.05 -26.46
C THR A 306 -5.33 -1.92 -27.08
N PRO A 307 -5.25 -3.22 -26.75
CA PRO A 307 -4.35 -4.12 -27.45
C PRO A 307 -4.59 -3.93 -28.96
N PRO A 308 -3.54 -3.92 -29.81
CA PRO A 308 -3.76 -3.83 -31.24
C PRO A 308 -4.75 -4.92 -31.61
N THR A 309 -5.90 -4.52 -32.15
CA THR A 309 -6.89 -5.45 -32.67
C THR A 309 -6.13 -6.34 -33.64
N THR A 310 -5.87 -7.60 -33.26
CA THR A 310 -5.29 -8.57 -34.17
C THR A 310 -6.26 -8.62 -35.32
N THR A 311 -5.88 -8.04 -36.46
CA THR A 311 -6.66 -8.18 -37.68
C THR A 311 -6.78 -9.68 -37.88
N PRO A 312 -8.00 -10.25 -37.89
CA PRO A 312 -8.15 -11.68 -38.14
C PRO A 312 -7.38 -11.99 -39.42
N PRO A 313 -6.62 -13.10 -39.48
CA PRO A 313 -5.84 -13.44 -40.66
C PRO A 313 -6.76 -13.35 -41.87
N VAL A 314 -6.34 -12.56 -42.85
CA VAL A 314 -7.06 -12.46 -44.13
C VAL A 314 -7.19 -13.87 -44.64
N THR A 315 -8.41 -14.39 -44.66
CA THR A 315 -8.71 -15.66 -45.31
C THR A 315 -8.39 -15.46 -46.79
N THR A 316 -7.21 -15.92 -47.22
CA THR A 316 -6.85 -15.92 -48.63
C THR A 316 -7.86 -16.81 -49.33
N THR A 317 -8.69 -16.22 -50.19
CA THR A 317 -9.57 -16.95 -51.09
C THR A 317 -8.73 -17.99 -51.84
N PRO A 318 -9.09 -19.29 -51.79
CA PRO A 318 -8.38 -20.31 -52.55
C PRO A 318 -8.35 -19.96 -54.04
N PRO A 319 -7.23 -20.20 -54.75
CA PRO A 319 -7.16 -19.95 -56.18
C PRO A 319 -8.23 -20.77 -56.92
N ALA A 320 -8.87 -20.15 -57.92
CA ALA A 320 -9.92 -20.76 -58.72
C ALA A 320 -9.45 -22.09 -59.32
N THR A 321 -10.06 -23.18 -58.86
CA THR A 321 -9.86 -24.53 -59.39
C THR A 321 -10.37 -24.59 -60.82
N THR A 322 -9.51 -24.97 -61.76
CA THR A 322 -9.89 -25.25 -63.14
C THR A 322 -10.82 -26.46 -63.19
N THR A 323 -11.91 -26.32 -63.95
CA THR A 323 -12.96 -27.33 -64.15
C THR A 323 -12.39 -28.61 -64.78
N PRO A 324 -12.47 -29.78 -64.12
CA PRO A 324 -12.26 -31.07 -64.76
C PRO A 324 -13.51 -31.52 -65.53
N PRO A 325 -13.36 -32.35 -66.59
CA PRO A 325 -14.46 -32.75 -67.44
C PRO A 325 -15.40 -33.74 -66.74
N VAL A 326 -16.68 -33.60 -67.07
CA VAL A 326 -17.81 -34.40 -66.62
C VAL A 326 -17.55 -35.88 -66.85
N THR A 327 -17.68 -36.69 -65.79
CA THR A 327 -17.86 -38.14 -65.91
C THR A 327 -19.04 -38.58 -65.04
N THR A 328 -19.85 -39.44 -65.64
CA THR A 328 -21.21 -39.85 -65.27
C THR A 328 -21.32 -40.70 -64.00
N THR A 329 -22.40 -40.47 -63.26
CA THR A 329 -22.94 -41.24 -62.11
C THR A 329 -23.27 -42.70 -62.45
N PRO A 330 -23.11 -43.63 -61.49
CA PRO A 330 -24.25 -44.47 -61.04
C PRO A 330 -24.21 -44.76 -59.50
N PRO A 331 -25.20 -45.42 -58.86
CA PRO A 331 -25.97 -44.86 -57.74
C PRO A 331 -25.77 -45.52 -56.36
N ALA A 332 -26.28 -44.81 -55.34
CA ALA A 332 -26.85 -45.23 -54.04
C ALA A 332 -26.26 -46.42 -53.25
N ASP A 333 -25.93 -46.21 -51.98
CA ASP A 333 -26.58 -46.98 -50.90
C ASP A 333 -26.40 -46.35 -49.50
N ASP A 334 -27.36 -46.66 -48.64
CA ASP A 334 -27.57 -46.20 -47.26
C ASP A 334 -26.44 -46.54 -46.27
N LYS A 335 -26.30 -45.74 -45.19
CA LYS A 335 -26.41 -46.19 -43.78
C LYS A 335 -25.87 -45.19 -42.73
N GLU A 336 -26.80 -44.77 -41.87
CA GLU A 336 -26.81 -44.93 -40.40
C GLU A 336 -25.73 -44.29 -39.48
N LYS A 337 -26.29 -43.51 -38.54
CA LYS A 337 -25.80 -42.87 -37.29
C LYS A 337 -25.33 -43.91 -36.24
N PRO A 338 -24.41 -43.63 -35.28
CA PRO A 338 -24.71 -43.03 -33.94
C PRO A 338 -23.60 -42.07 -33.41
N ALA A 339 -23.91 -40.92 -32.79
CA ALA A 339 -24.06 -40.59 -31.35
C ALA A 339 -22.83 -40.88 -30.42
N PRO A 340 -22.34 -39.88 -29.62
CA PRO A 340 -21.14 -40.00 -28.78
C PRO A 340 -21.43 -40.55 -27.37
N THR A 341 -20.43 -41.20 -26.77
CA THR A 341 -20.48 -41.82 -25.43
C THR A 341 -19.73 -40.97 -24.39
N GLU A 342 -20.38 -40.70 -23.25
CA GLU A 342 -19.81 -40.16 -22.01
C GLU A 342 -18.76 -41.12 -21.42
N THR A 343 -17.79 -40.61 -20.66
CA THR A 343 -16.92 -41.46 -19.82
C THR A 343 -16.73 -40.84 -18.44
N THR A 344 -17.08 -41.67 -17.45
CA THR A 344 -17.09 -41.44 -16.01
C THR A 344 -15.77 -41.89 -15.36
N GLU A 345 -15.43 -41.23 -14.26
CA GLU A 345 -14.36 -41.46 -13.29
C GLU A 345 -14.36 -42.88 -12.65
N PRO A 346 -13.21 -43.36 -12.15
CA PRO A 346 -13.19 -44.31 -11.05
C PRO A 346 -12.37 -43.85 -9.82
N PRO A 347 -12.71 -44.32 -8.60
CA PRO A 347 -12.11 -43.91 -7.33
C PRO A 347 -10.98 -44.86 -6.87
N LEU A 348 -10.10 -44.40 -5.97
CA LEU A 348 -9.23 -45.28 -5.19
C LEU A 348 -9.19 -44.90 -3.70
N THR A 349 -9.28 -45.94 -2.88
CA THR A 349 -9.32 -45.94 -1.42
C THR A 349 -8.03 -46.52 -0.85
N GLY A 350 -7.64 -46.01 0.34
CA GLY A 350 -6.95 -46.73 1.41
C GLY A 350 -5.43 -46.91 1.32
N LEU A 351 -4.70 -46.48 2.37
CA LEU A 351 -3.84 -47.34 3.21
C LEU A 351 -3.19 -46.57 4.38
N ASN A 352 -2.82 -47.35 5.40
CA ASN A 352 -2.55 -47.07 6.81
C ASN A 352 -1.36 -46.15 7.22
N VAL A 353 -1.48 -45.70 8.48
CA VAL A 353 -0.54 -45.07 9.43
C VAL A 353 0.69 -45.95 9.72
N PRO A 354 1.87 -45.35 10.04
CA PRO A 354 2.35 -45.38 11.43
C PRO A 354 2.91 -44.04 11.96
N ASP A 355 2.67 -43.80 13.25
CA ASP A 355 3.31 -42.84 14.16
C ASP A 355 4.81 -43.18 14.35
N PRO A 356 5.70 -42.18 14.50
CA PRO A 356 6.53 -42.23 15.71
C PRO A 356 6.88 -40.86 16.34
N SER A 357 6.53 -40.74 17.61
CA SER A 357 7.39 -40.37 18.76
C SER A 357 8.05 -38.98 18.84
N THR A 358 7.68 -38.28 19.92
CA THR A 358 8.36 -37.15 20.57
C THR A 358 9.80 -37.46 21.01
N PRO A 359 10.74 -36.50 20.92
CA PRO A 359 11.89 -36.44 21.81
C PRO A 359 11.71 -35.38 22.91
N SER A 360 12.04 -35.80 24.12
CA SER A 360 12.05 -35.02 25.35
C SER A 360 13.10 -33.91 25.35
N THR A 361 12.75 -32.82 26.03
CA THR A 361 13.63 -31.75 26.47
C THR A 361 14.69 -32.25 27.46
N THR A 362 15.93 -31.79 27.28
CA THR A 362 16.96 -31.80 28.35
C THR A 362 17.53 -30.40 28.51
N THR A 363 17.40 -29.86 29.72
CA THR A 363 18.05 -28.64 30.19
C THR A 363 19.20 -29.04 31.11
N PRO A 364 20.41 -28.49 30.96
CA PRO A 364 21.36 -28.39 32.06
C PRO A 364 21.20 -27.05 32.79
N ALA A 365 21.09 -27.14 34.11
CA ALA A 365 21.15 -26.03 35.04
C ALA A 365 22.58 -25.46 35.17
N GLY A 366 22.68 -24.14 35.38
CA GLY A 366 23.91 -23.45 35.76
C GLY A 366 23.72 -21.95 35.97
N THR A 367 23.33 -21.56 37.20
CA THR A 367 23.79 -20.40 38.01
C THR A 367 24.30 -19.13 37.28
N GLY A 368 23.85 -17.90 37.51
CA GLY A 368 23.01 -17.25 38.52
C GLY A 368 23.33 -15.73 38.56
N ALA A 369 22.32 -14.92 38.92
CA ALA A 369 22.33 -13.47 39.25
C ALA A 369 22.60 -12.47 38.10
N ALA A 370 21.88 -11.35 37.92
CA ALA A 370 21.08 -10.55 38.86
C ALA A 370 19.87 -9.88 38.17
N ALA A 371 18.88 -9.55 39.00
CA ALA A 371 17.54 -9.07 38.65
C ALA A 371 17.46 -7.58 38.28
N VAL A 372 16.58 -7.24 37.34
CA VAL A 372 15.87 -5.95 37.27
C VAL A 372 14.40 -6.24 36.93
N ALA A 373 13.49 -5.58 37.64
CA ALA A 373 12.06 -5.88 37.72
C ALA A 373 11.28 -5.63 36.42
N ALA A 374 10.33 -6.53 36.15
CA ALA A 374 9.39 -6.49 35.03
C ALA A 374 8.07 -5.77 35.41
N VAL A 375 7.53 -5.03 34.44
CA VAL A 375 6.15 -4.52 34.36
C VAL A 375 5.33 -5.53 33.53
N PRO A 376 4.05 -5.83 33.83
CA PRO A 376 3.37 -6.94 33.19
C PRO A 376 2.92 -6.60 31.76
N GLU A 377 3.28 -7.47 30.81
CA GLU A 377 2.75 -7.50 29.45
C GLU A 377 1.36 -8.16 29.44
N GLY A 378 0.39 -7.45 28.86
CA GLY A 378 -0.89 -8.02 28.47
C GLY A 378 -0.76 -8.64 27.08
N GLU A 379 -1.23 -9.88 26.96
CA GLU A 379 -1.29 -10.63 25.72
C GLU A 379 -2.11 -9.90 24.64
N GLY A 380 -1.48 -9.66 23.50
CA GLY A 380 -2.09 -9.12 22.29
C GLY A 380 -1.42 -9.72 21.06
N ASN A 381 -1.63 -11.00 20.80
CA ASN A 381 -1.30 -11.63 19.52
C ASN A 381 -2.24 -11.09 18.43
N GLY A 382 -1.86 -9.95 17.84
CA GLY A 382 -2.46 -9.40 16.63
C GLY A 382 -1.44 -9.43 15.51
N LEU A 383 -1.37 -10.54 14.76
CA LEU A 383 -0.63 -10.60 13.51
C LEU A 383 -1.27 -9.63 12.52
N ALA A 384 -0.47 -8.71 11.96
CA ALA A 384 -0.89 -7.92 10.81
C ALA A 384 -1.18 -8.89 9.65
N SER A 385 -2.46 -8.96 9.27
CA SER A 385 -2.95 -9.75 8.15
C SER A 385 -2.46 -9.12 6.84
N THR A 386 -1.25 -9.44 6.41
CA THR A 386 -0.84 -9.27 5.01
C THR A 386 -1.74 -10.19 4.17
N GLY A 387 -2.41 -9.65 3.14
CA GLY A 387 -3.50 -10.30 2.39
C GLY A 387 -3.19 -11.65 1.73
N PHE A 388 -3.14 -12.72 2.52
CA PHE A 388 -3.19 -14.10 2.08
C PHE A 388 -4.55 -14.67 2.48
N GLU A 389 -5.50 -14.70 1.55
CA GLU A 389 -6.77 -15.40 1.75
C GLU A 389 -6.50 -16.91 1.72
N TYR A 390 -6.53 -17.56 2.89
CA TYR A 390 -6.76 -18.99 2.96
C TYR A 390 -8.21 -19.26 2.54
N ALA A 391 -8.39 -19.64 1.28
CA ALA A 391 -9.59 -20.34 0.86
C ALA A 391 -9.67 -21.69 1.60
N GLY A 392 -10.64 -21.82 2.50
CA GLY A 392 -11.17 -23.13 2.92
C GLY A 392 -11.11 -23.45 4.42
N VAL A 393 -12.30 -23.75 4.96
CA VAL A 393 -12.61 -24.40 6.24
C VAL A 393 -12.70 -23.48 7.47
N ALA A 394 -13.83 -22.78 7.57
CA ALA A 394 -14.40 -22.38 8.86
C ALA A 394 -15.40 -23.45 9.33
N VAL A 395 -15.01 -24.30 10.29
CA VAL A 395 -15.97 -25.00 11.18
C VAL A 395 -15.32 -25.24 12.55
N GLY A 396 -15.92 -24.66 13.59
CA GLY A 396 -16.10 -25.36 14.88
C GLY A 396 -15.23 -24.94 16.07
N ALA A 397 -15.56 -23.83 16.74
CA ALA A 397 -15.20 -23.63 18.15
C ALA A 397 -16.13 -22.63 18.87
N VAL A 398 -17.44 -22.92 18.96
CA VAL A 398 -18.37 -22.14 19.84
C VAL A 398 -19.25 -23.04 20.75
N VAL A 399 -19.02 -24.34 20.82
CA VAL A 399 -19.83 -25.22 21.72
C VAL A 399 -18.92 -25.96 22.70
N MET A 400 -18.34 -25.24 23.67
CA MET A 400 -17.73 -25.84 24.87
C MET A 400 -17.67 -24.85 26.06
N LEU A 401 -18.69 -24.01 26.26
CA LEU A 401 -18.81 -23.18 27.48
C LEU A 401 -20.16 -23.28 28.21
N THR A 402 -21.09 -24.09 27.71
CA THR A 402 -22.41 -24.29 28.35
C THR A 402 -22.53 -25.61 29.12
N VAL A 403 -21.60 -26.55 28.97
CA VAL A 403 -21.65 -27.87 29.68
C VAL A 403 -20.86 -27.87 31.00
N ALA A 404 -19.85 -27.01 31.15
CA ALA A 404 -19.10 -26.88 32.41
C ALA A 404 -19.88 -26.10 33.49
N GLY A 405 -20.75 -25.17 33.11
CA GLY A 405 -21.58 -24.39 34.03
C GLY A 405 -22.73 -25.19 34.66
N ALA A 406 -23.29 -26.17 33.95
CA ALA A 406 -24.42 -26.98 34.43
C ALA A 406 -24.01 -28.03 35.48
N LEU A 407 -22.77 -28.54 35.42
CA LEU A 407 -22.27 -29.56 36.36
C LEU A 407 -21.82 -28.96 37.70
N LEU A 408 -21.37 -27.70 37.74
CA LEU A 408 -21.02 -26.99 38.98
C LEU A 408 -22.26 -26.51 39.76
N PHE A 409 -23.40 -26.29 39.10
CA PHE A 409 -24.65 -25.91 39.76
C PHE A 409 -25.39 -27.12 40.37
N ALA A 410 -25.24 -28.32 39.79
CA ALA A 410 -25.83 -29.55 40.31
C ALA A 410 -25.09 -30.15 41.53
N ALA A 411 -23.77 -29.92 41.65
CA ALA A 411 -22.98 -30.38 42.80
C ALA A 411 -23.19 -29.54 44.08
N ARG A 412 -23.67 -28.30 43.95
CA ARG A 412 -23.89 -27.38 45.09
C ARG A 412 -25.27 -27.54 45.76
N ARG A 413 -26.18 -28.32 45.17
CA ARG A 413 -27.54 -28.59 45.70
C ARG A 413 -27.70 -29.93 46.44
N ARG A 414 -26.63 -30.71 46.62
CA ARG A 414 -26.61 -31.96 47.41
C ARG A 414 -25.85 -31.87 48.74
N ARG A 415 -25.57 -30.64 49.21
CA ARG A 415 -25.07 -30.36 50.56
C ARG A 415 -25.79 -29.13 51.15
N ALA A 416 -27.10 -29.24 51.27
CA ALA A 416 -27.97 -28.46 52.14
C ALA A 416 -29.23 -29.28 52.39
#